data_AF-A0A6G3XRK7-F1
#
_entry.id   AF-A0A6G3XRK7-F1
#
_cell.length_a   1.000
_cell.length_b   1.000
_cell.length_c   1.000
_cell.angle_alpha   90.00
_cell.angle_beta   90.00
_cell.angle_gamma   90.00
#
_symmetry.space_group_name_H-M   'P 1'
#
loop_
_entity.id
_entity.type
_entity.pdbx_description
1 polymer ?
#
loop_
_entity_poly.entity_id
_entity_poly.type
_entity_poly.pdbx_seq_one_letter_code
_entity_poly.pdbx_strand_id
1 'polypeptide(L)'
;MPVTSPAVPAAVSPAPDALPQDFGALLRQDPEIAGVLLAESDRQANTLQLIAAENFTSPAVLAALGSPLANKYAEGYPGARHHGGCEHADAAERVAVRRATALFGAEHANVQPHSGSSAVLAAYAALLRPGDTVLAMGLPYGGHLTHGAPGNFSGRWFDFVGYGVDPDTGLIDYTRLRALARARRPKAIVCGSISYPRHPDYELFREIADEAGAYLIVDAAHPMGLIAGGA
;
A
#
# COMPACT_ATOMS: atom_id res chain seq x y z
N MET A 1 0.67 23.36 -18.68
CA MET A 1 -0.77 23.06 -18.92
C MET A 1 -1.56 23.82 -17.88
N PRO A 2 -2.47 24.72 -18.24
CA PRO A 2 -3.32 25.38 -17.24
C PRO A 2 -4.25 24.33 -16.63
N VAL A 3 -4.29 24.26 -15.30
CA VAL A 3 -5.23 23.42 -14.57
C VAL A 3 -6.57 24.15 -14.60
N THR A 4 -7.42 23.81 -15.57
CA THR A 4 -8.81 24.28 -15.58
C THR A 4 -9.55 23.57 -14.46
N SER A 5 -10.03 24.30 -13.46
CA SER A 5 -10.93 23.75 -12.45
C SER A 5 -12.22 23.29 -13.14
N PRO A 6 -12.70 22.05 -12.90
CA PRO A 6 -13.93 21.59 -13.51
C PRO A 6 -15.12 22.37 -12.94
N ALA A 7 -16.09 22.66 -13.79
CA ALA A 7 -17.36 23.25 -13.37
C ALA A 7 -18.15 22.24 -12.52
N VAL A 8 -18.75 22.70 -11.43
CA VAL A 8 -19.65 21.90 -10.58
C VAL A 8 -20.93 21.58 -11.38
N PRO A 9 -21.30 20.31 -11.57
CA PRO A 9 -22.49 19.97 -12.34
C PRO A 9 -23.78 20.27 -11.56
N ALA A 10 -24.85 20.59 -12.28
CA ALA A 10 -26.19 20.77 -11.72
C ALA A 10 -26.73 19.44 -11.13
N ALA A 11 -27.60 19.57 -10.12
CA ALA A 11 -28.09 18.49 -9.25
C ALA A 11 -28.41 17.18 -9.99
N VAL A 12 -27.71 16.11 -9.58
CA VAL A 12 -27.84 14.74 -10.08
C VAL A 12 -29.02 14.03 -9.38
N SER A 13 -29.73 13.19 -10.14
CA SER A 13 -30.84 12.32 -9.72
C SER A 13 -30.55 11.47 -8.46
N PRO A 14 -31.58 11.03 -7.72
CA PRO A 14 -31.39 10.33 -6.45
C PRO A 14 -30.57 9.04 -6.62
N ALA A 15 -29.62 8.85 -5.69
CA ALA A 15 -28.64 7.79 -5.69
C ALA A 15 -29.26 6.38 -5.78
N PRO A 16 -28.62 5.42 -6.47
CA PRO A 16 -29.01 4.01 -6.45
C PRO A 16 -29.01 3.49 -5.00
N ASP A 17 -29.88 2.52 -4.71
CA ASP A 17 -30.13 1.96 -3.38
C ASP A 17 -28.89 1.90 -2.47
N ALA A 18 -28.88 2.85 -1.52
CA ALA A 18 -28.18 2.90 -0.23
C ALA A 18 -26.67 2.56 -0.19
N LEU A 19 -25.83 3.44 -0.75
CA LEU A 19 -24.50 3.62 -0.17
C LEU A 19 -24.65 4.03 1.31
N PRO A 20 -23.79 3.55 2.23
CA PRO A 20 -23.92 3.83 3.66
C PRO A 20 -23.64 5.29 4.03
N GLN A 21 -23.20 6.11 3.07
CA GLN A 21 -22.84 7.50 3.25
C GLN A 21 -24.08 8.40 3.16
N ASP A 22 -24.29 9.28 4.14
CA ASP A 22 -25.39 10.25 4.13
C ASP A 22 -25.05 11.46 3.24
N PHE A 23 -25.23 11.31 1.93
CA PHE A 23 -25.09 12.42 0.98
C PHE A 23 -26.11 13.53 1.21
N GLY A 24 -27.26 13.24 1.83
CA GLY A 24 -28.26 14.26 2.14
C GLY A 24 -27.78 15.23 3.21
N ALA A 25 -27.15 14.73 4.27
CA ALA A 25 -26.47 15.57 5.26
C ALA A 25 -25.35 16.39 4.64
N LEU A 26 -24.51 15.76 3.81
CA LEU A 26 -23.41 16.47 3.14
C LEU A 26 -23.93 17.57 2.20
N LEU A 27 -24.94 17.31 1.38
CA LEU A 27 -25.53 18.31 0.48
C LEU A 27 -26.06 19.54 1.22
N ARG A 28 -26.64 19.36 2.43
CA ARG A 28 -27.14 20.48 3.24
C ARG A 28 -26.00 21.30 3.86
N GLN A 29 -24.88 20.67 4.18
CA GLN A 29 -23.77 21.30 4.90
C GLN A 29 -22.69 21.86 3.97
N ASP A 30 -22.35 21.12 2.92
CA ASP A 30 -21.32 21.42 1.94
C ASP A 30 -21.74 20.91 0.55
N PRO A 31 -22.58 21.68 -0.17
CA PRO A 31 -23.07 21.30 -1.49
C PRO A 31 -21.95 21.26 -2.54
N GLU A 32 -20.85 21.98 -2.35
CA GLU A 32 -19.71 21.98 -3.28
C GLU A 32 -18.99 20.63 -3.24
N ILE A 33 -18.64 20.15 -2.04
CA ILE A 33 -18.02 18.82 -1.89
C ILE A 33 -18.99 17.70 -2.28
N ALA A 34 -20.28 17.83 -1.96
CA ALA A 34 -21.28 16.87 -2.42
C ALA A 34 -21.31 16.76 -3.95
N GLY A 35 -21.26 17.89 -4.66
CA GLY A 35 -21.19 17.92 -6.12
C GLY A 35 -19.95 17.21 -6.68
N VAL A 36 -18.79 17.36 -6.05
CA VAL A 36 -17.55 16.66 -6.43
C VAL A 36 -17.70 15.14 -6.28
N LEU A 37 -18.25 14.67 -5.16
CA LEU A 37 -18.40 13.23 -4.90
C LEU A 37 -19.42 12.56 -5.84
N LEU A 38 -20.51 13.27 -6.16
CA LEU A 38 -21.50 12.80 -7.13
C LEU A 38 -20.88 12.72 -8.54
N ALA A 39 -20.14 13.74 -8.95
CA ALA A 39 -19.44 13.73 -10.24
C ALA A 39 -18.39 12.61 -10.35
N GLU A 40 -17.67 12.30 -9.25
CA GLU A 40 -16.74 11.16 -9.23
C GLU A 40 -17.48 9.81 -9.32
N SER A 41 -18.64 9.69 -8.68
CA SER A 41 -19.49 8.50 -8.79
C SER A 41 -19.97 8.29 -10.23
N ASP A 42 -20.40 9.36 -10.88
CA ASP A 42 -20.79 9.34 -12.30
C ASP A 42 -19.60 8.99 -13.20
N ARG A 43 -18.40 9.54 -12.95
CA ARG A 43 -17.19 9.20 -13.70
C ARG A 43 -16.89 7.71 -13.60
N GLN A 44 -16.92 7.14 -12.40
CA GLN A 44 -16.67 5.72 -12.17
C GLN A 44 -17.70 4.82 -12.87
N ALA A 45 -18.97 5.20 -12.85
CA ALA A 45 -20.05 4.45 -13.49
C ALA A 45 -19.97 4.46 -15.04
N ASN A 46 -19.40 5.51 -15.62
CA ASN A 46 -19.44 5.77 -17.06
C ASN A 46 -18.07 5.70 -17.76
N THR A 47 -17.02 5.24 -17.05
CA THR A 47 -15.65 5.14 -17.59
C THR A 47 -15.12 3.72 -17.47
N LEU A 48 -14.32 3.28 -18.45
CA LEU A 48 -13.53 2.06 -18.32
C LEU A 48 -12.30 2.31 -17.44
N GLN A 49 -12.29 1.74 -16.23
CA GLN A 49 -11.13 1.82 -15.34
C GLN A 49 -10.12 0.71 -15.65
N LEU A 50 -8.93 1.08 -16.13
CA LEU A 50 -7.84 0.17 -16.52
C LEU A 50 -6.55 0.39 -15.73
N ILE A 51 -6.57 1.25 -14.72
CA ILE A 51 -5.42 1.48 -13.83
C ILE A 51 -5.30 0.28 -12.88
N ALA A 52 -4.20 -0.47 -12.99
CA ALA A 52 -3.97 -1.72 -12.25
C ALA A 52 -3.95 -1.58 -10.71
N ALA A 53 -3.74 -0.36 -10.20
CA ALA A 53 -3.73 -0.07 -8.76
C ALA A 53 -5.10 0.35 -8.21
N GLU A 54 -6.11 0.53 -9.07
CA GLU A 54 -7.45 0.93 -8.65
C GLU A 54 -8.41 -0.27 -8.59
N ASN A 55 -9.37 -0.18 -7.66
CA ASN A 55 -10.42 -1.18 -7.51
C ASN A 55 -11.64 -0.56 -6.80
N PHE A 56 -12.80 -1.21 -6.90
CA PHE A 56 -14.02 -0.79 -6.23
C PHE A 56 -14.21 -1.60 -4.94
N THR A 57 -14.24 -0.91 -3.80
CA THR A 57 -14.45 -1.56 -2.50
C THR A 57 -15.92 -1.88 -2.26
N SER A 58 -16.21 -2.79 -1.33
CA SER A 58 -17.60 -3.16 -1.02
C SER A 58 -18.30 -2.12 -0.13
N PRO A 59 -19.64 -1.98 -0.23
CA PRO A 59 -20.41 -1.12 0.68
C PRO A 59 -20.19 -1.45 2.17
N ALA A 60 -19.93 -2.71 2.51
CA ALA A 60 -19.65 -3.12 3.89
C ALA A 60 -18.35 -2.50 4.43
N VAL A 61 -17.31 -2.35 3.58
CA VAL A 61 -16.07 -1.67 3.96
C VAL A 61 -16.33 -0.17 4.16
N LEU A 62 -17.08 0.46 3.25
CA LEU A 62 -17.45 1.88 3.38
C LEU A 62 -18.25 2.16 4.65
N ALA A 63 -19.16 1.26 5.03
CA ALA A 63 -19.93 1.37 6.27
C ALA A 63 -19.03 1.35 7.52
N ALA A 64 -17.98 0.52 7.52
CA ALA A 64 -17.01 0.47 8.62
C ALA A 64 -16.16 1.74 8.69
N LEU A 65 -15.70 2.26 7.54
CA LEU A 65 -14.89 3.48 7.46
C LEU A 65 -15.64 4.73 7.94
N GLY A 66 -16.95 4.82 7.67
CA GLY A 66 -17.82 5.90 8.13
C GLY A 66 -18.41 5.70 9.54
N SER A 67 -17.96 4.68 10.28
CA SER A 67 -18.54 4.33 11.58
C SER A 67 -18.01 5.20 12.74
N PRO A 68 -18.63 5.17 13.94
CA PRO A 68 -18.13 5.89 15.11
C PRO A 68 -16.71 5.53 15.55
N LEU A 69 -16.12 4.42 15.07
CA LEU A 69 -14.71 4.10 15.32
C LEU A 69 -13.77 5.18 14.78
N ALA A 70 -14.15 5.91 13.73
CA ALA A 70 -13.39 7.03 13.20
C ALA A 70 -13.17 8.15 14.24
N ASN A 71 -14.04 8.25 15.23
CA ASN A 71 -13.94 9.26 16.30
C ASN A 71 -13.02 8.81 17.45
N LYS A 72 -12.52 7.56 17.44
CA LYS A 72 -11.79 6.99 18.57
C LYS A 72 -10.29 7.16 18.42
N TYR A 73 -9.69 7.89 19.36
CA TYR A 73 -8.24 7.96 19.53
C TYR A 73 -7.76 6.79 20.40
N ALA A 74 -7.04 5.82 19.80
CA ALA A 74 -6.65 4.56 20.43
C ALA A 74 -5.14 4.28 20.31
N GLU A 75 -4.31 5.23 20.75
CA GLU A 75 -2.84 5.11 20.72
C GLU A 75 -2.33 3.90 21.53
N GLY A 76 -1.35 3.19 20.98
CA GLY A 76 -0.78 1.96 21.52
C GLY A 76 -1.28 0.71 20.79
N TYR A 77 -1.26 -0.43 21.46
CA TYR A 77 -1.75 -1.72 20.93
C TYR A 77 -2.83 -2.30 21.85
N PRO A 78 -3.64 -3.27 21.40
CA PRO A 78 -4.66 -3.89 22.24
C PRO A 78 -4.09 -4.42 23.56
N GLY A 79 -4.71 -4.04 24.69
CA GLY A 79 -4.21 -4.35 26.04
C GLY A 79 -3.07 -3.46 26.57
N ALA A 80 -2.52 -2.56 25.75
CA ALA A 80 -1.47 -1.61 26.09
C ALA A 80 -1.75 -0.24 25.45
N ARG A 81 -2.90 0.36 25.81
CA ARG A 81 -3.35 1.66 25.28
C ARG A 81 -2.93 2.80 26.20
N HIS A 82 -2.66 3.96 25.61
CA HIS A 82 -2.36 5.19 26.35
C HIS A 82 -3.63 5.96 26.78
N HIS A 83 -4.80 5.56 26.28
CA HIS A 83 -6.09 6.20 26.57
C HIS A 83 -7.17 5.19 26.98
N GLY A 84 -8.12 5.63 27.80
CA GLY A 84 -9.27 4.82 28.23
C GLY A 84 -10.36 4.69 27.15
N GLY A 85 -11.30 3.76 27.37
CA GLY A 85 -12.47 3.55 26.50
C GLY A 85 -12.11 2.97 25.12
N CYS A 86 -11.10 2.11 25.06
CA CYS A 86 -10.58 1.52 23.81
C CYS A 86 -11.09 0.09 23.56
N GLU A 87 -11.95 -0.46 24.42
CA GLU A 87 -12.42 -1.85 24.39
C GLU A 87 -12.95 -2.30 23.01
N HIS A 88 -13.67 -1.42 22.31
CA HIS A 88 -14.21 -1.72 20.98
C HIS A 88 -13.18 -1.55 19.86
N ALA A 89 -12.26 -0.57 19.97
CA ALA A 89 -11.14 -0.43 19.03
C ALA A 89 -10.19 -1.64 19.14
N ASP A 90 -9.91 -2.06 20.36
CA ASP A 90 -9.17 -3.28 20.68
C ASP A 90 -9.80 -4.54 20.08
N ALA A 91 -11.13 -4.66 20.19
CA ALA A 91 -11.85 -5.78 19.59
C ALA A 91 -11.73 -5.77 18.06
N ALA A 92 -11.89 -4.61 17.42
CA ALA A 92 -11.75 -4.46 15.98
C ALA A 92 -10.32 -4.82 15.50
N GLU A 93 -9.29 -4.31 16.18
CA GLU A 93 -7.89 -4.58 15.84
C GLU A 93 -7.54 -6.06 16.01
N ARG A 94 -7.97 -6.71 17.10
CA ARG A 94 -7.78 -8.16 17.30
C ARG A 94 -8.45 -8.99 16.20
N VAL A 95 -9.64 -8.60 15.75
CA VAL A 95 -10.33 -9.27 14.63
C VAL A 95 -9.54 -9.10 13.33
N ALA A 96 -9.05 -7.88 13.06
CA ALA A 96 -8.26 -7.59 11.86
C ALA A 96 -6.94 -8.36 11.84
N VAL A 97 -6.17 -8.34 12.93
CA VAL A 97 -4.91 -9.09 13.06
C VAL A 97 -5.14 -10.58 12.86
N ARG A 98 -6.12 -11.17 13.56
CA ARG A 98 -6.43 -12.60 13.44
C ARG A 98 -6.83 -12.99 12.01
N ARG A 99 -7.61 -12.14 11.33
CA ARG A 99 -8.02 -12.40 9.94
C ARG A 99 -6.84 -12.29 8.98
N ALA A 100 -5.97 -11.29 9.14
CA ALA A 100 -4.79 -11.11 8.31
C ALA A 100 -3.80 -12.27 8.49
N THR A 101 -3.49 -12.66 9.73
CA THR A 101 -2.59 -13.79 10.00
C THR A 101 -3.15 -15.10 9.48
N ALA A 102 -4.45 -15.37 9.67
CA ALA A 102 -5.10 -16.56 9.13
C ALA A 102 -5.12 -16.58 7.58
N LEU A 103 -5.40 -15.44 6.95
CA LEU A 103 -5.48 -15.32 5.49
C LEU A 103 -4.13 -15.59 4.81
N PHE A 104 -3.04 -15.07 5.37
CA PHE A 104 -1.71 -15.18 4.76
C PHE A 104 -0.81 -16.25 5.41
N GLY A 105 -1.32 -17.00 6.39
CA GLY A 105 -0.51 -17.97 7.13
C GLY A 105 0.66 -17.33 7.89
N ALA A 106 0.54 -16.06 8.29
CA ALA A 106 1.60 -15.30 8.94
C ALA A 106 1.56 -15.46 10.47
N GLU A 107 2.72 -15.43 11.13
CA GLU A 107 2.81 -15.49 12.60
C GLU A 107 2.31 -14.18 13.25
N HIS A 108 2.56 -13.05 12.59
CA HIS A 108 2.23 -11.72 13.09
C HIS A 108 1.68 -10.83 11.97
N ALA A 109 0.83 -9.87 12.34
CA ALA A 109 0.37 -8.81 11.46
C ALA A 109 0.27 -7.50 12.24
N ASN A 110 0.79 -6.41 11.67
CA ASN A 110 0.49 -5.06 12.12
C ASN A 110 -0.48 -4.42 11.12
N VAL A 111 -1.65 -4.01 11.62
CA VAL A 111 -2.76 -3.47 10.81
C VAL A 111 -2.94 -1.96 11.02
N GLN A 112 -1.99 -1.29 11.66
CA GLN A 112 -2.03 0.15 11.94
C GLN A 112 -1.44 1.07 10.85
N PRO A 113 -0.52 0.64 9.96
CA PRO A 113 -0.04 1.52 8.89
C PRO A 113 -1.18 2.09 8.03
N HIS A 114 -1.22 3.41 7.89
CA HIS A 114 -2.30 4.12 7.19
C HIS A 114 -2.35 3.90 5.67
N SER A 115 -1.22 3.52 5.07
CA SER A 115 -1.06 3.28 3.63
C SER A 115 0.14 2.38 3.34
N GLY A 116 0.26 1.89 2.10
CA GLY A 116 1.43 1.12 1.66
C GLY A 116 2.76 1.84 1.93
N SER A 117 2.84 3.14 1.66
CA SER A 117 4.04 3.93 1.93
C SER A 117 4.42 3.97 3.41
N SER A 118 3.43 4.06 4.30
CA SER A 118 3.68 4.01 5.75
C SER A 118 4.04 2.61 6.24
N ALA A 119 3.53 1.55 5.60
CA ALA A 119 3.90 0.18 5.92
C ALA A 119 5.35 -0.12 5.55
N VAL A 120 5.79 0.33 4.36
CA VAL A 120 7.20 0.25 3.94
C VAL A 120 8.09 1.06 4.88
N LEU A 121 7.66 2.27 5.26
CA LEU A 121 8.39 3.06 6.27
C LEU A 121 8.52 2.31 7.59
N ALA A 122 7.46 1.71 8.10
CA ALA A 122 7.49 0.95 9.35
C ALA A 122 8.44 -0.26 9.26
N ALA A 123 8.42 -0.99 8.15
CA ALA A 123 9.35 -2.09 7.91
C ALA A 123 10.82 -1.62 7.88
N TYR A 124 11.10 -0.50 7.20
CA TYR A 124 12.45 0.07 7.17
C TYR A 124 12.88 0.58 8.54
N ALA A 125 12.01 1.28 9.26
CA ALA A 125 12.32 1.78 10.59
C ALA A 125 12.59 0.65 11.60
N ALA A 126 11.97 -0.52 11.42
CA ALA A 126 12.21 -1.69 12.26
C ALA A 126 13.53 -2.41 11.93
N LEU A 127 13.95 -2.44 10.66
CA LEU A 127 15.05 -3.29 10.18
C LEU A 127 16.34 -2.54 9.85
N LEU A 128 16.24 -1.23 9.60
CA LEU A 128 17.29 -0.41 9.00
C LEU A 128 17.58 0.83 9.86
N ARG A 129 18.74 1.43 9.60
CA ARG A 129 19.14 2.75 10.09
C ARG A 129 19.45 3.67 8.92
N PRO A 130 19.28 5.00 9.07
CA PRO A 130 19.70 5.93 8.03
C PRO A 130 21.16 5.70 7.60
N GLY A 131 21.41 5.69 6.29
CA GLY A 131 22.69 5.38 5.68
C GLY A 131 22.92 3.90 5.37
N ASP A 132 22.11 2.97 5.88
CA ASP A 132 22.21 1.56 5.48
C ASP A 132 21.92 1.41 3.97
N THR A 133 22.67 0.53 3.30
CA THR A 133 22.48 0.23 1.89
C THR A 133 21.30 -0.71 1.68
N VAL A 134 20.43 -0.43 0.71
CA VAL A 134 19.25 -1.22 0.37
C VAL A 134 19.24 -1.51 -1.13
N LEU A 135 18.96 -2.76 -1.52
CA LEU A 135 18.68 -3.07 -2.93
C LEU A 135 17.18 -3.06 -3.17
N ALA A 136 16.74 -2.48 -4.28
CA ALA A 136 15.35 -2.54 -4.72
C ALA A 136 15.24 -2.38 -6.23
N MET A 137 14.07 -2.70 -6.81
CA MET A 137 13.84 -2.48 -8.23
C MET A 137 13.86 -0.97 -8.53
N GLY A 138 14.64 -0.55 -9.52
CA GLY A 138 14.68 0.86 -9.92
C GLY A 138 13.36 1.34 -10.52
N LEU A 139 12.99 2.61 -10.31
CA LEU A 139 11.79 3.22 -10.91
C LEU A 139 11.65 3.00 -12.42
N PRO A 140 12.70 3.15 -13.26
CA PRO A 140 12.60 2.92 -14.70
C PRO A 140 12.25 1.47 -15.09
N TYR A 141 12.40 0.53 -14.15
CA TYR A 141 12.15 -0.90 -14.34
C TYR A 141 10.87 -1.37 -13.65
N GLY A 142 10.05 -0.45 -13.13
CA GLY A 142 8.79 -0.77 -12.46
C GLY A 142 8.85 -0.77 -10.93
N GLY A 143 9.94 -0.29 -10.32
CA GLY A 143 10.00 -0.04 -8.88
C GLY A 143 9.00 1.03 -8.41
N HIS A 144 8.82 1.15 -7.08
CA HIS A 144 7.96 2.14 -6.45
C HIS A 144 8.75 3.32 -5.89
N LEU A 145 8.09 4.45 -5.60
CA LEU A 145 8.75 5.63 -5.02
C LEU A 145 9.41 5.34 -3.67
N THR A 146 8.85 4.43 -2.87
CA THR A 146 9.43 4.01 -1.59
C THR A 146 10.65 3.09 -1.75
N HIS A 147 11.01 2.71 -2.99
CA HIS A 147 12.16 1.87 -3.31
C HIS A 147 13.42 2.70 -3.64
N GLY A 148 13.57 3.85 -2.98
CA GLY A 148 14.78 4.67 -3.08
C GLY A 148 14.68 5.90 -3.97
N ALA A 149 13.48 6.36 -4.34
CA ALA A 149 13.35 7.58 -5.13
C ALA A 149 13.94 8.79 -4.37
N PRO A 150 14.76 9.66 -4.98
CA PRO A 150 15.43 10.76 -4.27
C PRO A 150 14.48 11.75 -3.58
N GLY A 151 13.28 11.94 -4.12
CA GLY A 151 12.24 12.80 -3.53
C GLY A 151 11.44 12.14 -2.39
N ASN A 152 11.61 10.84 -2.17
CA ASN A 152 10.91 10.09 -1.12
C ASN A 152 11.77 9.98 0.15
N PHE A 153 11.16 9.71 1.31
CA PHE A 153 11.91 9.50 2.55
C PHE A 153 12.98 8.42 2.39
N SER A 154 12.70 7.36 1.62
CA SER A 154 13.60 6.23 1.47
C SER A 154 14.89 6.61 0.74
N GLY A 155 14.81 7.34 -0.37
CA GLY A 155 15.98 7.81 -1.11
C GLY A 155 16.76 8.94 -0.40
N ARG A 156 16.14 9.63 0.57
CA ARG A 156 16.83 10.63 1.40
C ARG A 156 17.55 10.00 2.60
N TRP A 157 17.01 8.92 3.16
CA TRP A 157 17.49 8.36 4.42
C TRP A 157 18.41 7.17 4.24
N PHE A 158 18.27 6.39 3.17
CA PHE A 158 19.04 5.16 2.93
C PHE A 158 19.81 5.24 1.61
N ASP A 159 20.86 4.43 1.50
CA ASP A 159 21.65 4.31 0.27
C ASP A 159 21.03 3.24 -0.64
N PHE A 160 20.10 3.64 -1.49
CA PHE A 160 19.43 2.70 -2.41
C PHE A 160 20.26 2.44 -3.66
N VAL A 161 20.47 1.15 -3.96
CA VAL A 161 21.06 0.70 -5.22
C VAL A 161 20.02 -0.10 -6.00
N GLY A 162 19.67 0.42 -7.18
CA GLY A 162 18.66 -0.17 -8.05
C GLY A 162 19.14 -1.43 -8.76
N TYR A 163 18.40 -2.53 -8.64
CA TYR A 163 18.45 -3.61 -9.63
C TYR A 163 17.37 -3.39 -10.70
N GLY A 164 17.49 -4.09 -11.83
CA GLY A 164 16.61 -3.91 -12.98
C GLY A 164 16.26 -5.22 -13.67
N VAL A 165 15.83 -5.09 -14.91
CA VAL A 165 15.51 -6.20 -15.79
C VAL A 165 16.59 -6.39 -16.84
N ASP A 166 16.69 -7.60 -17.35
CA ASP A 166 17.40 -7.90 -18.58
C ASP A 166 16.64 -7.24 -19.76
N PRO A 167 17.33 -6.47 -20.62
CA PRO A 167 16.68 -5.66 -21.65
C PRO A 167 16.08 -6.48 -22.81
N ASP A 168 16.57 -7.70 -23.04
CA ASP A 168 16.13 -8.55 -24.14
C ASP A 168 14.89 -9.37 -23.75
N THR A 169 14.83 -9.81 -22.49
CA THR A 169 13.76 -10.67 -21.97
C THR A 169 12.71 -9.90 -21.17
N GLY A 170 13.05 -8.72 -20.65
CA GLY A 170 12.22 -7.94 -19.73
C GLY A 170 12.01 -8.60 -18.36
N LEU A 171 12.77 -9.64 -18.03
CA LEU A 171 12.71 -10.33 -16.73
C LEU A 171 13.73 -9.74 -15.75
N ILE A 172 13.48 -9.83 -14.44
CA ILE A 172 14.47 -9.44 -13.42
C ILE A 172 15.82 -10.12 -13.71
N ASP A 173 16.88 -9.33 -13.78
CA ASP A 173 18.24 -9.84 -13.96
C ASP A 173 18.79 -10.33 -12.60
N TYR A 174 18.47 -11.57 -12.26
CA TYR A 174 18.89 -12.19 -11.00
C TYR A 174 20.41 -12.35 -10.90
N THR A 175 21.11 -12.50 -12.02
CA THR A 175 22.58 -12.59 -12.04
C THR A 175 23.17 -11.27 -11.56
N ARG A 176 22.70 -10.15 -12.11
CA ARG A 176 23.13 -8.81 -11.69
C ARG A 176 22.67 -8.48 -10.29
N LEU A 177 21.45 -8.86 -9.90
CA LEU A 177 20.97 -8.71 -8.53
C LEU A 177 21.89 -9.41 -7.53
N ARG A 178 22.22 -10.69 -7.76
CA ARG A 178 23.14 -11.47 -6.91
C ARG A 178 24.54 -10.85 -6.87
N ALA A 179 25.07 -10.39 -8.01
CA ALA A 179 26.35 -9.69 -8.07
C ALA A 179 26.34 -8.38 -7.26
N LEU A 180 25.28 -7.57 -7.38
CA LEU A 180 25.08 -6.35 -6.59
C LEU A 180 25.00 -6.66 -5.10
N ALA A 181 24.24 -7.68 -4.70
CA ALA A 181 24.11 -8.07 -3.31
C ALA A 181 25.47 -8.45 -2.68
N ARG A 182 26.29 -9.21 -3.41
CA ARG A 182 27.66 -9.56 -2.98
C ARG A 182 28.59 -8.35 -2.89
N ALA A 183 28.54 -7.46 -3.88
CA ALA A 183 29.43 -6.30 -3.96
C ALA A 183 29.06 -5.18 -2.97
N ARG A 184 27.75 -4.94 -2.76
CA ARG A 184 27.25 -3.83 -1.94
C ARG A 184 26.95 -4.22 -0.50
N ARG A 185 26.82 -5.52 -0.20
CA ARG A 185 26.52 -6.04 1.14
C ARG A 185 25.35 -5.28 1.80
N PRO A 186 24.18 -5.21 1.12
CA PRO A 186 23.06 -4.42 1.59
C PRO A 186 22.53 -4.93 2.92
N LYS A 187 21.91 -4.06 3.71
CA LYS A 187 21.21 -4.45 4.93
C LYS A 187 19.86 -5.10 4.63
N ALA A 188 19.22 -4.71 3.53
CA ALA A 188 18.00 -5.33 3.03
C ALA A 188 17.94 -5.37 1.50
N ILE A 189 17.21 -6.36 0.99
CA ILE A 189 16.79 -6.46 -0.41
C ILE A 189 15.27 -6.38 -0.42
N VAL A 190 14.74 -5.46 -1.21
CA VAL A 190 13.30 -5.27 -1.41
C VAL A 190 12.90 -5.98 -2.69
N CYS A 191 11.98 -6.94 -2.57
CA CYS A 191 11.35 -7.62 -3.69
C CYS A 191 9.93 -7.09 -3.85
N GLY A 192 9.70 -6.20 -4.82
CA GLY A 192 8.38 -5.67 -5.10
C GLY A 192 8.40 -4.74 -6.29
N SER A 193 7.23 -4.54 -6.90
CA SER A 193 7.06 -3.73 -8.09
C SER A 193 5.63 -3.23 -8.20
N ILE A 194 5.45 -2.08 -8.84
CA ILE A 194 4.13 -1.56 -9.24
C ILE A 194 3.84 -1.77 -10.72
N SER A 195 4.84 -2.16 -11.51
CA SER A 195 4.75 -2.25 -12.96
C SER A 195 5.69 -3.33 -13.52
N TYR A 196 5.52 -4.56 -13.04
CA TYR A 196 6.23 -5.74 -13.53
C TYR A 196 5.23 -6.90 -13.73
N PRO A 197 5.05 -7.40 -14.97
CA PRO A 197 3.94 -8.30 -15.31
C PRO A 197 4.23 -9.78 -15.04
N ARG A 198 5.25 -10.11 -14.24
CA ARG A 198 5.68 -11.49 -13.94
C ARG A 198 5.79 -11.68 -12.44
N HIS A 199 5.66 -12.93 -11.99
CA HIS A 199 5.96 -13.29 -10.61
C HIS A 199 7.47 -13.24 -10.38
N PRO A 200 7.95 -12.51 -9.35
CA PRO A 200 9.32 -12.65 -8.87
C PRO A 200 9.58 -14.07 -8.37
N ASP A 201 10.81 -14.53 -8.52
CA ASP A 201 11.29 -15.76 -7.93
C ASP A 201 11.68 -15.49 -6.47
N TYR A 202 10.70 -15.66 -5.57
CA TYR A 202 10.88 -15.35 -4.15
C TYR A 202 11.91 -16.26 -3.47
N GLU A 203 12.06 -17.51 -3.93
CA GLU A 203 13.05 -18.45 -3.42
C GLU A 203 14.46 -17.95 -3.75
N LEU A 204 14.68 -17.56 -5.01
CA LEU A 204 15.95 -17.00 -5.43
C LEU A 204 16.27 -15.65 -4.74
N PHE A 205 15.27 -14.80 -4.51
CA PHE A 205 15.45 -13.59 -3.69
C PHE A 205 15.87 -13.92 -2.25
N ARG A 206 15.28 -14.96 -1.64
CA ARG A 206 15.65 -15.42 -0.30
C ARG A 206 17.08 -15.92 -0.27
N GLU A 207 17.48 -16.78 -1.21
CA GLU A 207 18.86 -17.26 -1.35
C GLU A 207 19.86 -16.09 -1.44
N ILE A 208 19.60 -15.11 -2.32
CA ILE A 208 20.49 -13.96 -2.50
C ILE A 208 20.56 -13.11 -1.22
N ALA A 209 19.44 -12.91 -0.53
CA ALA A 209 19.42 -12.19 0.73
C ALA A 209 20.23 -12.92 1.82
N ASP A 210 20.10 -14.25 1.91
CA ASP A 210 20.89 -15.08 2.84
C ASP A 210 22.38 -15.04 2.55
N GLU A 211 22.79 -15.16 1.27
CA GLU A 211 24.19 -15.03 0.85
C GLU A 211 24.80 -13.68 1.26
N ALA A 212 24.01 -12.60 1.19
CA ALA A 212 24.45 -11.26 1.56
C ALA A 212 24.39 -10.99 3.07
N GLY A 213 23.67 -11.81 3.85
CA GLY A 213 23.31 -11.53 5.24
C GLY A 213 22.31 -10.38 5.39
N ALA A 214 21.43 -10.21 4.40
CA ALA A 214 20.45 -9.15 4.31
C ALA A 214 19.05 -9.62 4.74
N TYR A 215 18.22 -8.68 5.22
CA TYR A 215 16.78 -8.92 5.31
C TYR A 215 16.16 -8.96 3.91
N LEU A 216 15.14 -9.81 3.73
CA LEU A 216 14.29 -9.76 2.55
C LEU A 216 12.98 -9.07 2.92
N ILE A 217 12.66 -7.98 2.23
CA ILE A 217 11.42 -7.23 2.41
C ILE A 217 10.60 -7.43 1.15
N VAL A 218 9.44 -8.08 1.24
CA VAL A 218 8.55 -8.26 0.09
C VAL A 218 7.49 -7.17 0.10
N ASP A 219 7.50 -6.31 -0.91
CA ASP A 219 6.43 -5.33 -1.16
C ASP A 219 5.44 -5.92 -2.17
N ALA A 220 4.44 -6.60 -1.62
CA ALA A 220 3.41 -7.33 -2.38
C ALA A 220 2.15 -6.48 -2.65
N ALA A 221 2.23 -5.14 -2.65
CA ALA A 221 1.05 -4.28 -2.75
C ALA A 221 0.12 -4.60 -3.94
N HIS A 222 0.68 -4.75 -5.15
CA HIS A 222 -0.10 -5.08 -6.35
C HIS A 222 -0.64 -6.54 -6.36
N PRO A 223 0.17 -7.58 -6.10
CA PRO A 223 -0.31 -8.96 -6.15
C PRO A 223 -1.06 -9.42 -4.89
N MET A 224 -1.20 -8.59 -3.84
CA MET A 224 -1.75 -9.01 -2.54
C MET A 224 -3.09 -9.76 -2.64
N GLY A 225 -4.00 -9.28 -3.48
CA GLY A 225 -5.30 -9.94 -3.69
C GLY A 225 -5.19 -11.29 -4.38
N LEU A 226 -4.24 -11.45 -5.31
CA LEU A 226 -3.96 -12.73 -5.98
C LEU A 226 -3.36 -13.73 -5.00
N ILE A 227 -2.42 -13.28 -4.16
CA ILE A 227 -1.80 -14.08 -3.10
C ILE A 227 -2.88 -14.56 -2.11
N ALA A 228 -3.76 -13.66 -1.66
CA ALA A 228 -4.89 -14.01 -0.79
C ALA A 228 -5.86 -15.00 -1.44
N GLY A 229 -5.98 -14.97 -2.78
CA GLY A 229 -6.78 -15.91 -3.56
C GLY A 229 -6.10 -17.25 -3.86
N GLY A 230 -4.83 -17.43 -3.46
CA GLY A 230 -4.05 -18.65 -3.69
C GLY A 230 -3.59 -18.84 -5.14
N ALA A 231 -3.46 -17.75 -5.90
CA ALA A 231 -2.93 -17.77 -7.27
C ALA A 231 -1.39 -17.93 -7.31
#